data_AF-A0A2Y9DVI6-F1
#
_entry.id   AF-A0A2Y9DVI6-F1
#
_cell.length_a   1.000
_cell.length_b   1.000
_cell.length_c   1.000
_cell.angle_alpha   90.00
_cell.angle_beta   90.00
_cell.angle_gamma   90.00
#
_symmetry.space_group_name_H-M   'P 1'
#
loop_
_entity.id
_entity.type
_entity.pdbx_description
1 polymer ?
#
loop_
_entity_poly.entity_id
_entity_poly.type
_entity_poly.pdbx_seq_one_letter_code
_entity_poly.pdbx_strand_id
1 'polypeptide(L)'
;MAELYVKPGNKERGWNDPPQFSYGLQTQAVGSKRTPLTKRVAAAQDGSPRAPASETTPGPPPKGPPPPSDKAPRPSPVGSCPASSVKPPSFPVIKSETLLEDVLRPLEQALEDCRGHMRKQVCDDISRRLALLQEQWAGGKLSMPVKKRMALLVQELSSQRWDTADDIHRSLMVDHVTEVSQWMVGIKRLIAEKKSLSSEEEAAEKSAATTEENQTVPGFFGAP
;
A
#
# COMPACT_ATOMS: atom_id res chain seq x y z
N MET A 1 28.11 -32.47 -42.30
CA MET A 1 27.69 -32.98 -40.97
C MET A 1 27.64 -31.78 -40.02
N ALA A 2 26.58 -31.73 -39.19
CA ALA A 2 26.24 -30.69 -38.20
C ALA A 2 25.51 -29.44 -38.74
N GLU A 3 24.30 -29.66 -39.26
CA GLU A 3 23.28 -28.62 -39.40
C GLU A 3 22.82 -28.13 -38.01
N LEU A 4 22.60 -26.81 -37.92
CA LEU A 4 22.11 -26.08 -36.75
C LEU A 4 20.79 -26.66 -36.24
N TYR A 5 20.84 -27.44 -35.17
CA TYR A 5 19.65 -27.88 -34.43
C TYR A 5 19.17 -26.78 -33.48
N VAL A 6 18.66 -25.67 -34.03
CA VAL A 6 17.94 -24.66 -33.24
C VAL A 6 16.45 -24.99 -33.29
N LYS A 7 15.98 -25.63 -32.23
CA LYS A 7 14.59 -26.02 -32.02
C LYS A 7 13.72 -24.75 -31.99
N PRO A 8 12.61 -24.65 -32.75
CA PRO A 8 11.73 -23.49 -32.73
C PRO A 8 11.26 -23.22 -31.29
N GLY A 9 11.51 -22.01 -30.80
CA GLY A 9 11.18 -21.62 -29.43
C GLY A 9 9.68 -21.79 -29.14
N ASN A 10 9.38 -22.48 -28.04
CA ASN A 10 8.02 -22.67 -27.53
C ASN A 10 7.44 -21.30 -27.10
N LYS A 11 6.46 -20.77 -27.83
CA LYS A 11 5.84 -19.45 -27.58
C LYS A 11 4.95 -19.40 -26.32
N GLU A 12 4.68 -20.55 -25.72
CA GLU A 12 3.81 -20.70 -24.54
C GLU A 12 4.58 -20.70 -23.21
N ARG A 13 5.89 -20.41 -23.21
CA ARG A 13 6.68 -20.29 -21.97
C ARG A 13 6.39 -18.95 -21.29
N GLY A 14 5.25 -18.88 -20.62
CA GLY A 14 4.96 -17.82 -19.67
C GLY A 14 5.99 -17.81 -18.53
N TRP A 15 6.16 -16.65 -17.90
CA TRP A 15 7.12 -16.34 -16.84
C TRP A 15 6.92 -17.15 -15.52
N ASN A 16 6.12 -18.22 -15.55
CA ASN A 16 5.73 -19.03 -14.39
C ASN A 16 5.93 -20.55 -14.61
N ASP A 17 6.89 -20.93 -15.46
CA ASP A 17 7.29 -22.32 -15.62
C ASP A 17 8.51 -22.59 -14.71
N PRO A 18 8.41 -23.43 -13.67
CA PRO A 18 9.50 -23.64 -12.73
C PRO A 18 10.71 -24.28 -13.42
N PRO A 19 11.93 -24.05 -12.91
CA PRO A 19 13.14 -24.64 -13.50
C PRO A 19 13.02 -26.17 -13.51
N GLN A 20 13.20 -26.78 -14.68
CA GLN A 20 13.26 -28.23 -14.81
C GLN A 20 14.56 -28.74 -14.20
N PHE A 21 14.51 -29.14 -12.93
CA PHE A 21 15.58 -29.95 -12.35
C PHE A 21 15.52 -31.34 -12.98
N SER A 22 16.61 -31.77 -13.61
CA SER A 22 16.72 -33.08 -14.23
C SER A 22 16.69 -34.18 -13.14
N TYR A 23 15.51 -34.76 -12.90
CA TYR A 23 15.33 -35.96 -12.07
C TYR A 23 15.85 -37.23 -12.78
N GLY A 24 17.11 -37.20 -13.24
CA GLY A 24 17.71 -38.25 -14.06
C GLY A 24 18.95 -38.92 -13.48
N LEU A 25 19.43 -38.48 -12.30
CA LEU A 25 20.64 -39.06 -11.67
C LEU A 25 20.41 -39.59 -10.25
N GLN A 26 19.16 -39.67 -9.79
CA GLN A 26 18.80 -40.19 -8.46
C GLN A 26 17.82 -41.38 -8.55
N THR A 27 18.01 -42.29 -9.50
CA THR A 27 17.36 -43.62 -9.47
C THR A 27 18.37 -44.76 -9.39
N GLN A 28 19.61 -44.47 -9.00
CA GLN A 28 20.63 -45.50 -8.78
C GLN A 28 21.37 -45.29 -7.46
N ALA A 29 20.63 -45.27 -6.34
CA ALA A 29 21.18 -45.64 -5.05
C ALA A 29 20.06 -46.06 -4.10
N VAL A 30 20.10 -47.34 -3.76
CA VAL A 30 19.34 -48.03 -2.74
C VAL A 30 19.32 -47.24 -1.42
N GLY A 31 18.12 -47.02 -0.89
CA GLY A 31 17.77 -47.04 0.53
C GLY A 31 18.51 -46.11 1.51
N SER A 32 17.78 -45.15 2.08
CA SER A 32 17.87 -44.93 3.53
C SER A 32 16.67 -44.17 4.07
N LYS A 33 16.35 -44.50 5.30
CA LYS A 33 15.08 -44.28 5.97
C LYS A 33 15.01 -42.87 6.56
N ARG A 34 13.79 -42.37 6.67
CA ARG A 34 13.36 -41.10 7.24
C ARG A 34 14.05 -40.77 8.57
N THR A 35 14.45 -39.51 8.77
CA THR A 35 14.69 -38.92 10.10
C THR A 35 13.77 -37.71 10.28
N PRO A 36 12.79 -37.73 11.20
CA PRO A 36 12.03 -36.54 11.57
C PRO A 36 12.95 -35.61 12.39
N LEU A 37 13.17 -34.39 11.88
CA LEU A 37 14.04 -33.38 12.49
C LEU A 37 13.32 -32.65 13.63
N THR A 38 12.87 -33.39 14.64
CA THR A 38 12.35 -32.84 15.89
C THR A 38 12.97 -33.58 17.07
N LYS A 39 14.18 -33.18 17.47
CA LYS A 39 14.64 -33.46 18.84
C LYS A 39 15.58 -32.36 19.33
N ARG A 40 15.09 -31.59 20.30
CA ARG A 40 15.88 -30.69 21.15
C ARG A 40 16.80 -31.57 22.01
N VAL A 41 18.10 -31.30 21.97
CA VAL A 41 19.09 -31.97 22.83
C VAL A 41 19.19 -31.19 24.14
N ALA A 42 18.73 -31.80 25.22
CA ALA A 42 19.12 -31.43 26.58
C ALA A 42 20.34 -32.29 26.95
N ALA A 43 21.37 -31.69 27.53
CA ALA A 43 22.46 -32.44 28.15
C ALA A 43 22.27 -32.37 29.68
N ALA A 44 22.07 -33.54 30.29
CA ALA A 44 22.19 -33.75 31.73
C ALA A 44 23.53 -34.43 32.03
N GLN A 45 24.00 -34.16 33.25
CA GLN A 45 25.33 -34.29 33.83
C GLN A 45 25.91 -35.71 33.97
N ASP A 46 27.23 -35.79 34.14
CA ASP A 46 27.92 -36.89 34.84
C ASP A 46 29.10 -36.35 35.68
N GLY A 47 29.21 -36.80 36.94
CA GLY A 47 30.47 -36.89 37.72
C GLY A 47 30.94 -35.74 38.64
N SER A 48 30.78 -35.90 39.96
CA SER A 48 31.24 -35.07 41.12
C SER A 48 32.69 -35.43 41.59
N PRO A 49 33.44 -34.77 42.53
CA PRO A 49 33.00 -33.80 43.57
C PRO A 49 33.89 -32.56 43.94
N ARG A 50 33.17 -31.50 44.39
CA ARG A 50 33.41 -30.54 45.51
C ARG A 50 34.66 -29.60 45.58
N ALA A 51 34.46 -28.34 45.13
CA ALA A 51 34.58 -26.99 45.77
C ALA A 51 35.83 -26.53 46.59
N PRO A 52 36.10 -25.20 46.84
CA PRO A 52 35.35 -23.97 46.49
C PRO A 52 36.19 -22.74 45.97
N ALA A 53 35.46 -21.66 45.59
CA ALA A 53 35.87 -20.25 45.42
C ALA A 53 36.75 -19.91 44.20
N SER A 54 36.70 -18.75 43.55
CA SER A 54 35.72 -17.70 43.27
C SER A 54 36.38 -16.87 42.13
N GLU A 55 35.56 -16.19 41.32
CA GLU A 55 35.96 -15.11 40.40
C GLU A 55 36.67 -15.51 39.10
N THR A 56 35.97 -15.39 37.96
CA THR A 56 36.51 -14.84 36.70
C THR A 56 35.34 -14.44 35.78
N THR A 57 35.22 -13.12 35.62
CA THR A 57 34.74 -12.30 34.50
C THR A 57 34.13 -12.99 33.26
N PRO A 58 32.98 -12.50 32.76
CA PRO A 58 32.65 -12.55 31.33
C PRO A 58 32.96 -11.19 30.69
N GLY A 59 33.96 -11.16 29.82
CA GLY A 59 34.28 -9.99 28.99
C GLY A 59 33.21 -9.71 27.94
N PRO A 60 33.01 -8.43 27.53
CA PRO A 60 32.05 -8.07 26.49
C PRO A 60 32.55 -8.43 25.08
N PRO A 61 31.63 -8.62 24.10
CA PRO A 61 31.99 -9.02 22.73
C PRO A 61 32.73 -7.90 21.97
N PRO A 62 33.51 -8.23 20.92
CA PRO A 62 34.33 -7.28 20.19
C PRO A 62 33.50 -6.27 19.41
N LYS A 63 33.82 -4.98 19.59
CA LYS A 63 33.25 -3.86 18.83
C LYS A 63 33.84 -3.87 17.42
N GLY A 64 32.98 -3.89 16.40
CA GLY A 64 33.38 -3.72 15.01
C GLY A 64 33.95 -2.32 14.74
N PRO A 65 34.76 -2.15 13.68
CA PRO A 65 35.43 -0.87 13.39
C PRO A 65 34.42 0.19 12.90
N PRO A 66 34.64 1.48 13.21
CA PRO A 66 33.81 2.57 12.71
C PRO A 66 34.07 2.85 11.22
N PRO A 67 33.09 3.40 10.48
CA PRO A 67 33.27 3.81 9.10
C PRO A 67 34.22 5.03 8.98
N PRO A 68 34.97 5.15 7.86
CA PRO A 68 35.97 6.20 7.69
C PRO A 68 35.36 7.59 7.53
N SER A 69 36.02 8.56 8.16
CA SER A 69 35.81 9.99 8.00
C SER A 69 36.22 10.42 6.59
N ASP A 70 35.29 11.00 5.84
CA ASP A 70 35.60 11.72 4.61
C ASP A 70 35.70 13.22 4.89
N LYS A 71 36.83 13.79 4.48
CA LYS A 71 37.17 15.22 4.58
C LYS A 71 36.59 15.94 3.36
N ALA A 72 35.98 17.11 3.57
CA ALA A 72 36.25 18.23 2.67
C ALA A 72 36.00 19.58 3.36
N PRO A 73 36.90 20.58 3.16
CA PRO A 73 36.76 21.92 3.72
C PRO A 73 35.91 22.79 2.80
N ARG A 74 35.12 23.71 3.36
CA ARG A 74 34.51 24.79 2.57
C ARG A 74 34.72 26.15 3.26
N PRO A 75 35.13 27.18 2.50
CA PRO A 75 35.73 28.38 3.06
C PRO A 75 34.69 29.38 3.55
N SER A 76 35.08 30.19 4.53
CA SER A 76 34.52 31.52 4.76
C SER A 76 35.03 32.47 3.68
N PRO A 77 34.20 33.46 3.28
CA PRO A 77 34.60 34.83 3.58
C PRO A 77 33.45 35.72 4.06
N VAL A 78 33.84 36.58 4.97
CA VAL A 78 33.21 37.84 5.39
C VAL A 78 32.75 38.70 4.21
N GLY A 79 31.56 39.29 4.35
CA GLY A 79 31.06 40.37 3.50
C GLY A 79 29.88 41.05 4.20
N SER A 80 30.12 42.24 4.75
CA SER A 80 29.16 43.05 5.50
C SER A 80 28.22 43.89 4.60
N CYS A 81 27.09 44.29 5.22
CA CYS A 81 26.23 45.46 4.94
C CYS A 81 25.09 45.29 3.90
N PRO A 82 24.04 46.15 3.95
CA PRO A 82 23.07 46.32 5.03
C PRO A 82 21.62 46.05 4.57
N ALA A 83 20.69 46.13 5.53
CA ALA A 83 19.27 45.87 5.41
C ALA A 83 18.57 46.40 4.15
N SER A 84 17.86 45.51 3.45
CA SER A 84 16.61 45.84 2.77
C SER A 84 15.56 44.84 3.22
N SER A 85 14.74 45.30 4.16
CA SER A 85 13.56 44.61 4.66
C SER A 85 12.53 44.57 3.54
N VAL A 86 12.51 43.46 2.79
CA VAL A 86 11.35 43.10 1.99
C VAL A 86 10.88 41.77 2.53
N LYS A 87 9.87 41.87 3.39
CA LYS A 87 9.13 40.76 3.98
C LYS A 87 8.73 39.79 2.86
N PRO A 88 9.23 38.55 2.83
CA PRO A 88 8.61 37.55 1.98
C PRO A 88 7.17 37.40 2.48
N PRO A 89 6.15 37.30 1.59
CA PRO A 89 4.83 36.90 2.03
C PRO A 89 5.03 35.60 2.80
N SER A 90 4.66 35.62 4.07
CA SER A 90 4.49 34.42 4.85
C SER A 90 3.42 33.61 4.12
N PHE A 91 3.84 32.76 3.19
CA PHE A 91 3.08 31.56 2.93
C PHE A 91 2.93 30.93 4.30
N PRO A 92 1.71 30.77 4.81
CA PRO A 92 1.56 30.03 6.03
C PRO A 92 2.05 28.63 5.67
N VAL A 93 3.27 28.30 6.10
CA VAL A 93 3.68 26.92 6.32
C VAL A 93 2.82 26.49 7.49
N ILE A 94 1.53 26.28 7.21
CA ILE A 94 0.67 25.50 8.06
C ILE A 94 1.33 24.13 7.96
N LYS A 95 2.14 23.81 8.95
CA LYS A 95 2.36 22.42 9.33
C LYS A 95 1.01 21.95 9.86
N SER A 96 0.01 21.87 8.99
CA SER A 96 -1.28 21.31 9.29
C SER A 96 -0.97 19.85 9.45
N GLU A 97 -0.78 19.45 10.71
CA GLU A 97 -0.91 18.06 11.08
C GLU A 97 -2.26 17.63 10.53
N THR A 98 -2.24 16.84 9.46
CA THR A 98 -3.45 16.26 8.87
C THR A 98 -4.17 15.54 10.00
N LEU A 99 -5.33 16.07 10.39
CA LEU A 99 -6.10 15.50 11.48
C LEU A 99 -6.74 14.20 10.99
N LEU A 100 -6.85 13.23 11.90
CA LEU A 100 -7.48 11.94 11.59
C LEU A 100 -8.90 12.12 11.06
N GLU A 101 -9.65 13.05 11.66
CA GLU A 101 -11.02 13.39 11.31
C GLU A 101 -11.16 13.89 9.87
N ASP A 102 -10.19 14.68 9.39
CA ASP A 102 -10.20 15.24 8.04
C ASP A 102 -10.08 14.16 6.96
N VAL A 103 -9.55 12.99 7.32
CA VAL A 103 -9.34 11.85 6.42
C VAL A 103 -10.44 10.82 6.58
N LEU A 104 -10.82 10.47 7.81
CA LEU A 104 -11.82 9.41 8.05
C LEU A 104 -13.23 9.84 7.66
N ARG A 105 -13.66 11.05 8.02
CA ARG A 105 -15.05 11.46 7.78
C ARG A 105 -15.44 11.39 6.31
N PRO A 106 -14.65 11.88 5.34
CA PRO A 106 -15.07 11.81 3.94
C PRO A 106 -14.99 10.38 3.38
N LEU A 107 -14.16 9.49 3.95
CA LEU A 107 -14.15 8.07 3.57
C LEU A 107 -15.40 7.34 4.06
N GLU A 108 -15.82 7.60 5.30
CA GLU A 108 -17.06 7.05 5.87
C GLU A 108 -18.28 7.57 5.13
N GLN A 109 -18.31 8.87 4.81
CA GLN A 109 -19.36 9.45 3.99
C GLN A 109 -19.41 8.79 2.60
N ALA A 110 -18.28 8.66 1.93
CA ALA A 110 -18.21 7.99 0.64
C ALA A 110 -18.70 6.53 0.72
N LEU A 111 -18.43 5.83 1.82
CA LEU A 111 -18.93 4.48 2.05
C LEU A 111 -20.45 4.44 2.21
N GLU A 112 -21.03 5.37 2.98
CA GLU A 112 -22.48 5.42 3.17
C GLU A 112 -23.21 5.74 1.85
N ASP A 113 -22.66 6.63 1.02
CA ASP A 113 -23.18 6.93 -0.32
C ASP A 113 -23.25 5.67 -1.20
N CYS A 114 -22.26 4.76 -1.06
CA CYS A 114 -22.21 3.53 -1.86
C CYS A 114 -23.05 2.39 -1.28
N ARG A 115 -23.53 2.51 -0.04
CA ARG A 115 -24.09 1.39 0.72
C ARG A 115 -25.33 0.77 0.11
N GLY A 116 -26.14 1.56 -0.60
CA GLY A 116 -27.36 1.09 -1.28
C GLY A 116 -27.09 0.27 -2.55
N HIS A 117 -25.92 0.43 -3.17
CA HIS A 117 -25.59 -0.14 -4.47
C HIS A 117 -24.63 -1.34 -4.38
N MET A 118 -24.03 -1.53 -3.21
CA MET A 118 -23.05 -2.57 -2.96
C MET A 118 -23.62 -3.69 -2.08
N ARG A 119 -23.05 -4.90 -2.22
CA ARG A 119 -23.37 -6.01 -1.31
C ARG A 119 -22.95 -5.65 0.11
N LYS A 120 -23.81 -5.92 1.09
CA LYS A 120 -23.55 -5.69 2.52
C LYS A 120 -22.19 -6.21 2.99
N GLN A 121 -21.79 -7.39 2.56
CA GLN A 121 -20.49 -7.99 2.92
C GLN A 121 -19.29 -7.15 2.45
N VAL A 122 -19.41 -6.47 1.31
CA VAL A 122 -18.34 -5.59 0.80
C VAL A 122 -18.29 -4.31 1.63
N CYS A 123 -19.44 -3.73 1.97
CA CYS A 123 -19.51 -2.58 2.88
C CYS A 123 -18.88 -2.93 4.24
N ASP A 124 -19.23 -4.07 4.83
CA ASP A 124 -18.70 -4.52 6.11
C ASP A 124 -17.17 -4.75 6.08
N ASP A 125 -16.62 -5.25 4.97
CA ASP A 125 -15.17 -5.38 4.77
C ASP A 125 -14.48 -4.00 4.67
N ILE A 126 -15.07 -3.06 3.94
CA ILE A 126 -14.53 -1.70 3.82
C ILE A 126 -14.57 -1.00 5.19
N SER A 127 -15.70 -1.04 5.91
CA SER A 127 -15.82 -0.50 7.27
C SER A 127 -14.74 -1.07 8.20
N ARG A 128 -14.52 -2.39 8.16
CA ARG A 128 -13.46 -3.05 8.94
C ARG A 128 -12.08 -2.50 8.60
N ARG A 129 -11.79 -2.26 7.32
CA ARG A 129 -10.51 -1.71 6.87
C ARG A 129 -10.33 -0.24 7.24
N LEU A 130 -11.40 0.56 7.23
CA LEU A 130 -11.36 1.94 7.74
C LEU A 130 -11.06 1.96 9.26
N ALA A 131 -11.63 1.03 10.02
CA ALA A 131 -11.28 0.88 11.44
C ALA A 131 -9.80 0.50 11.66
N LEU A 132 -9.23 -0.35 10.80
CA LEU A 132 -7.79 -0.64 10.83
C LEU A 132 -6.95 0.60 10.50
N LEU A 133 -7.33 1.38 9.50
CA LEU A 133 -6.69 2.67 9.19
C LEU A 133 -6.70 3.60 10.41
N GLN A 134 -7.86 3.73 11.07
CA GLN A 134 -8.01 4.53 12.29
C GLN A 134 -7.07 4.07 13.41
N GLU A 135 -7.03 2.76 13.67
CA GLU A 135 -6.16 2.19 14.71
C GLU A 135 -4.68 2.45 14.42
N GLN A 136 -4.23 2.20 13.19
CA GLN A 136 -2.84 2.43 12.81
C GLN A 136 -2.46 3.92 12.86
N TRP A 137 -3.40 4.82 12.50
CA TRP A 137 -3.18 6.25 12.56
C TRP A 137 -3.07 6.77 13.99
N ALA A 138 -4.03 6.40 14.85
CA ALA A 138 -4.06 6.77 16.27
C ALA A 138 -2.89 6.14 17.04
N GLY A 139 -2.51 4.91 16.68
CA GLY A 139 -1.34 4.23 17.22
C GLY A 139 0.00 4.76 16.71
N GLY A 140 0.03 5.80 15.88
CA GLY A 140 1.25 6.43 15.37
C GLY A 140 2.07 5.55 14.42
N LYS A 141 1.46 4.50 13.86
CA LYS A 141 2.14 3.54 12.97
C LYS A 141 2.26 4.03 11.53
N LEU A 142 1.56 5.11 11.18
CA LEU A 142 1.60 5.74 9.87
C LEU A 142 2.56 6.93 9.86
N SER A 143 3.48 6.91 8.91
CA SER A 143 4.45 7.96 8.67
C SER A 143 3.78 9.24 8.13
N MET A 144 4.44 10.38 8.33
CA MET A 144 3.94 11.69 7.87
C MET A 144 3.69 11.74 6.34
N PRO A 145 4.53 11.14 5.47
CA PRO A 145 4.25 11.07 4.03
C PRO A 145 2.93 10.33 3.72
N VAL A 146 2.65 9.22 4.39
CA VAL A 146 1.40 8.46 4.23
C VAL A 146 0.21 9.32 4.63
N LYS A 147 0.27 9.98 5.78
CA LYS A 147 -0.82 10.85 6.27
C LYS A 147 -1.13 12.01 5.30
N LYS A 148 -0.09 12.67 4.79
CA LYS A 148 -0.22 13.76 3.79
C LYS A 148 -0.83 13.28 2.48
N ARG A 149 -0.33 12.17 1.92
CA ARG A 149 -0.85 11.61 0.67
C ARG A 149 -2.28 11.10 0.85
N MET A 150 -2.62 10.58 2.03
CA MET A 150 -3.98 10.15 2.32
C MET A 150 -4.96 11.33 2.35
N ALA A 151 -4.56 12.48 2.92
CA ALA A 151 -5.37 13.69 2.86
C ALA A 151 -5.62 14.16 1.41
N LEU A 152 -4.60 14.08 0.54
CA LEU A 152 -4.76 14.37 -0.89
C LEU A 152 -5.69 13.37 -1.58
N LEU A 153 -5.54 12.06 -1.29
CA LEU A 153 -6.43 11.03 -1.85
C LEU A 153 -7.89 11.32 -1.52
N VAL A 154 -8.17 11.66 -0.26
CA VAL A 154 -9.53 11.97 0.19
C VAL A 154 -10.06 13.25 -0.45
N GLN A 155 -9.23 14.27 -0.63
CA GLN A 155 -9.60 15.49 -1.35
C GLN A 155 -9.97 15.20 -2.81
N GLU A 156 -9.22 14.35 -3.49
CA GLU A 156 -9.49 13.93 -4.88
C GLU A 156 -10.76 13.06 -4.96
N LEU A 157 -11.00 12.21 -3.95
CA LEU A 157 -12.23 11.42 -3.82
C LEU A 157 -13.47 12.30 -3.67
N SER A 158 -13.40 13.35 -2.85
CA SER A 158 -14.48 14.34 -2.68
C SER A 158 -14.69 15.19 -3.93
N SER A 159 -13.63 15.44 -4.71
CA SER A 159 -13.68 16.19 -5.96
C SER A 159 -14.09 15.33 -7.17
N GLN A 160 -14.50 14.08 -6.95
CA GLN A 160 -14.87 13.10 -7.99
C GLN A 160 -13.76 12.82 -9.03
N ARG A 161 -12.49 13.04 -8.65
CA ARG A 161 -11.32 12.80 -9.51
C ARG A 161 -10.75 11.41 -9.26
N TRP A 162 -11.50 10.39 -9.68
CA TRP A 162 -11.23 8.99 -9.38
C TRP A 162 -9.86 8.49 -9.88
N ASP A 163 -9.43 8.92 -11.08
CA ASP A 163 -8.16 8.47 -11.65
C ASP A 163 -6.96 9.06 -10.89
N THR A 164 -7.06 10.32 -10.44
CA THR A 164 -6.04 10.95 -9.58
C THR A 164 -6.00 10.29 -8.19
N ALA A 165 -7.15 9.94 -7.62
CA ALA A 165 -7.20 9.18 -6.38
C ALA A 165 -6.54 7.79 -6.52
N ASP A 166 -6.76 7.10 -7.65
CA ASP A 166 -6.11 5.82 -7.94
C ASP A 166 -4.60 5.95 -8.18
N ASP A 167 -4.14 7.03 -8.82
CA ASP A 167 -2.70 7.33 -8.97
C ASP A 167 -2.02 7.50 -7.59
N ILE A 168 -2.68 8.22 -6.66
CA ILE A 168 -2.17 8.38 -5.29
C ILE A 168 -2.16 7.04 -4.54
N HIS A 169 -3.20 6.22 -4.70
CA HIS A 169 -3.25 4.86 -4.18
C HIS A 169 -2.06 4.02 -4.70
N ARG A 170 -1.79 4.05 -6.02
CA ARG A 170 -0.64 3.37 -6.63
C ARG A 170 0.69 3.87 -6.07
N SER A 171 0.86 5.19 -5.95
CA SER A 171 2.08 5.78 -5.35
C SER A 171 2.28 5.32 -3.89
N LEU A 172 1.22 5.27 -3.09
CA LEU A 172 1.29 4.75 -1.72
C LEU A 172 1.66 3.27 -1.66
N MET A 173 1.14 2.46 -2.60
CA MET A 173 1.47 1.04 -2.72
C MET A 173 2.91 0.78 -3.18
N VAL A 174 3.56 1.74 -3.84
CA VAL A 174 4.97 1.62 -4.25
C VAL A 174 5.90 2.01 -3.10
N ASP A 175 5.65 3.16 -2.48
CA ASP A 175 6.61 3.73 -1.52
C ASP A 175 6.39 3.22 -0.08
N HIS A 176 5.15 2.91 0.30
CA HIS A 176 4.74 2.68 1.69
C HIS A 176 3.90 1.41 1.88
N VAL A 177 4.11 0.38 1.05
CA VAL A 177 3.31 -0.87 1.05
C VAL A 177 3.18 -1.52 2.43
N THR A 178 4.24 -1.47 3.24
CA THR A 178 4.27 -2.08 4.58
C THR A 178 3.33 -1.40 5.56
N GLU A 179 3.04 -0.11 5.36
CA GLU A 179 2.15 0.68 6.22
C GLU A 179 0.69 0.62 5.75
N VAL A 180 0.47 0.56 4.43
CA VAL A 180 -0.87 0.75 3.83
C VAL A 180 -1.57 -0.54 3.42
N SER A 181 -0.83 -1.61 3.12
CA SER A 181 -1.37 -2.83 2.45
C SER A 181 -2.58 -3.47 3.13
N GLN A 182 -2.63 -3.46 4.46
CA GLN A 182 -3.69 -4.12 5.23
C GLN A 182 -5.08 -3.50 5.02
N TRP A 183 -5.14 -2.17 4.89
CA TRP A 183 -6.40 -1.42 4.81
C TRP A 183 -6.63 -0.80 3.43
N MET A 184 -5.56 -0.53 2.66
CA MET A 184 -5.63 0.18 1.37
C MET A 184 -6.48 -0.54 0.32
N VAL A 185 -6.55 -1.87 0.34
CA VAL A 185 -7.44 -2.62 -0.57
C VAL A 185 -8.92 -2.27 -0.40
N GLY A 186 -9.33 -1.86 0.80
CA GLY A 186 -10.69 -1.35 1.07
C GLY A 186 -10.93 -0.01 0.40
N ILE A 187 -9.96 0.89 0.48
CA ILE A 187 -10.01 2.20 -0.19
C ILE A 187 -9.98 2.03 -1.71
N LYS A 188 -9.14 1.14 -2.24
CA LYS A 188 -9.15 0.81 -3.68
C LYS A 188 -10.53 0.37 -4.15
N ARG A 189 -11.20 -0.49 -3.37
CA ARG A 189 -12.57 -0.90 -3.67
C ARG A 189 -13.53 0.28 -3.61
N LEU A 190 -13.44 1.11 -2.57
CA LEU A 190 -14.27 2.31 -2.41
C LEU A 190 -14.13 3.28 -3.61
N ILE A 191 -12.90 3.52 -4.09
CA ILE A 191 -12.65 4.34 -5.30
C ILE A 191 -13.36 3.75 -6.52
N ALA A 192 -13.22 2.44 -6.75
CA ALA A 192 -13.85 1.76 -7.88
C ALA A 192 -15.39 1.83 -7.82
N GLU A 193 -15.96 1.76 -6.63
CA GLU A 193 -17.40 1.79 -6.41
C GLU A 193 -17.96 3.21 -6.61
N LYS A 194 -17.31 4.24 -6.04
CA LYS A 194 -17.68 5.63 -6.29
C LYS A 194 -17.58 5.99 -7.79
N LYS A 195 -16.57 5.49 -8.49
CA LYS A 195 -16.44 5.64 -9.96
C LYS A 195 -17.60 4.97 -10.72
N SER A 196 -18.02 3.79 -10.27
CA SER A 196 -19.12 3.05 -10.91
C SER A 196 -20.47 3.75 -10.69
N LEU A 197 -20.70 4.29 -9.50
CA LEU A 197 -21.90 5.05 -9.16
C LEU A 197 -22.06 6.32 -9.98
N SER A 198 -20.98 7.10 -10.09
CA SER A 198 -20.97 8.31 -10.90
C SER A 198 -21.28 8.01 -12.37
N SER A 199 -20.86 6.85 -12.89
CA SER A 199 -21.18 6.43 -14.25
C SER A 199 -22.64 5.98 -14.43
N GLU A 200 -23.28 5.48 -13.38
CA GLU A 200 -24.68 5.04 -13.41
C GLU A 200 -25.66 6.20 -13.22
N GLU A 201 -25.30 7.20 -12.40
CA GLU A 201 -26.04 8.47 -12.27
C GLU A 201 -26.11 9.22 -13.62
N GLU A 202 -25.00 9.33 -14.35
CA GLU A 202 -24.98 9.95 -15.69
C GLU A 202 -25.84 9.17 -16.72
N ALA A 203 -25.93 7.85 -16.59
CA ALA A 203 -26.74 7.01 -17.49
C ALA A 203 -28.25 7.11 -17.19
N ALA A 204 -28.62 7.26 -15.92
CA ALA A 204 -29.99 7.42 -15.48
C ALA A 204 -30.56 8.80 -15.88
N GLU A 205 -29.78 9.87 -15.76
CA GLU A 205 -30.20 11.22 -16.13
C GLU A 205 -30.43 11.35 -17.65
N LYS A 206 -29.63 10.66 -18.47
CA LYS A 206 -29.78 10.64 -19.93
C LYS A 206 -31.01 9.86 -20.43
N SER A 207 -31.52 8.91 -19.65
CA SER A 207 -32.72 8.13 -20.00
C SER A 207 -34.02 8.86 -19.62
N ALA A 208 -33.99 9.73 -18.62
CA ALA A 208 -35.14 10.56 -18.23
C ALA A 208 -35.40 11.70 -19.24
N ALA A 209 -34.33 12.32 -19.78
CA ALA A 209 -34.45 13.42 -20.72
C ALA A 209 -34.99 13.04 -22.12
N THR A 210 -34.99 11.77 -22.51
CA THR A 210 -35.52 11.32 -23.81
C THR A 210 -37.04 11.02 -23.83
N THR A 211 -37.75 11.18 -22.72
CA THR A 211 -39.19 10.86 -22.65
C THR A 211 -40.10 12.08 -22.84
N GLU A 212 -39.55 13.30 -22.91
CA GLU A 212 -40.33 14.55 -23.01
C GLU A 212 -40.32 15.20 -24.43
N GLU A 213 -40.05 14.43 -25.49
CA GLU A 213 -40.19 14.91 -26.88
C GLU A 213 -40.92 13.86 -27.74
N ASN A 214 -42.13 13.45 -27.37
CA ASN A 214 -43.02 12.73 -28.31
C ASN A 214 -44.50 12.78 -27.91
N GLN A 215 -44.96 13.92 -27.38
CA GLN A 215 -46.39 14.14 -27.15
C GLN A 215 -46.80 15.58 -27.46
N THR A 216 -46.90 15.89 -28.75
CA THR A 216 -47.76 16.98 -29.24
C THR A 216 -48.39 16.58 -30.55
N VAL A 217 -49.51 15.88 -30.44
CA VAL A 217 -50.58 15.90 -31.45
C VAL A 217 -51.90 15.95 -30.70
N PRO A 218 -52.59 17.09 -30.62
CA PRO A 218 -54.01 17.12 -30.35
C PRO A 218 -54.74 17.26 -31.68
N GLY A 219 -55.38 16.16 -32.10
CA GLY A 219 -56.42 16.20 -33.12
C GLY A 219 -57.58 17.07 -32.64
N PHE A 220 -57.98 18.03 -33.48
CA PHE A 220 -59.17 18.83 -33.27
C PHE A 220 -60.29 18.30 -34.16
N PHE A 221 -61.28 17.64 -33.55
CA PHE A 221 -62.55 17.27 -34.16
C PHE A 221 -63.39 18.54 -34.39
N GLY A 222 -63.91 18.71 -35.61
CA GLY A 222 -64.90 19.73 -35.94
C GLY A 222 -66.11 19.10 -36.63
N ALA A 223 -67.25 19.14 -35.94
CA ALA A 223 -68.62 18.90 -36.41
C ALA A 223 -69.47 20.04 -35.80
N PRO A 224 -70.72 20.33 -36.24
CA PRO A 224 -71.62 19.57 -37.11
C PRO A 224 -71.89 20.18 -38.50
#